data_AF-A0A1V6A7Y4-F1
#
_entry.id   AF-A0A1V6A7Y4-F1
#
_cell.length_a   1.000
_cell.length_b   1.000
_cell.length_c   1.000
_cell.angle_alpha   90.00
_cell.angle_beta   90.00
_cell.angle_gamma   90.00
#
_symmetry.space_group_name_H-M   'P 1'
#
loop_
_entity.id
_entity.type
_entity.pdbx_description
1 polymer ?
#
loop_
_entity_poly.entity_id
_entity_poly.type
_entity_poly.pdbx_seq_one_letter_code
_entity_poly.pdbx_strand_id
1 'polypeptide(L)'
;MVRSGFSANIPTATIEEYLDRLEEIVECAPTMPFTGKCVLDRKELSGLISAMRDGLRSEGLSSATRQHQQRTDTFQPVGASQRRQTLPQDDRIEEPFEEVSQVKEVVVPQEVTDQLVDAKAEADRIIDEAKQEAQRIRSGADEYAENTLASVEQNALGAARAARKGLEVLQRRRSSGN
;
A
#
# COMPACT_ATOMS: atom_id res chain seq x y z
N MET A 1 -10.37 -42.43 -2.68
CA MET A 1 -9.15 -42.28 -3.51
C MET A 1 -8.40 -41.06 -3.01
N VAL A 2 -7.34 -41.32 -2.24
CA VAL A 2 -6.47 -40.30 -1.66
C VAL A 2 -5.49 -39.87 -2.75
N ARG A 3 -5.55 -38.62 -3.19
CA ARG A 3 -4.47 -38.02 -3.98
C ARG A 3 -3.52 -37.32 -3.03
N SER A 4 -2.56 -38.12 -2.57
CA SER A 4 -1.32 -37.71 -1.93
C SER A 4 -0.44 -36.93 -2.91
N GLY A 5 0.17 -35.84 -2.43
CA GLY A 5 1.35 -35.24 -3.06
C GLY A 5 1.27 -33.74 -3.31
N PHE A 6 0.92 -32.93 -2.31
CA PHE A 6 1.14 -31.49 -2.40
C PHE A 6 2.55 -31.18 -1.89
N SER A 7 3.50 -31.15 -2.82
CA SER A 7 4.90 -30.89 -2.54
C SER A 7 5.04 -29.45 -2.07
N ALA A 8 5.36 -29.29 -0.78
CA ALA A 8 5.99 -28.08 -0.29
C ALA A 8 7.28 -27.85 -1.07
N ASN A 9 7.57 -26.59 -1.38
CA ASN A 9 8.82 -26.07 -1.94
C ASN A 9 8.91 -25.97 -3.47
N ILE A 10 8.51 -24.79 -3.99
CA ILE A 10 9.04 -24.27 -5.25
C ILE A 10 9.76 -22.96 -4.91
N PRO A 11 11.09 -22.98 -4.74
CA PRO A 11 11.87 -21.75 -4.72
C PRO A 11 12.02 -21.31 -6.18
N THR A 12 11.58 -20.11 -6.52
CA THR A 12 11.56 -19.48 -7.88
C THR A 12 10.34 -19.75 -8.77
N ALA A 13 9.12 -19.67 -8.25
CA ALA A 13 7.95 -19.51 -9.11
C ALA A 13 7.78 -18.04 -9.51
N THR A 14 7.40 -17.77 -10.76
CA THR A 14 7.07 -16.41 -11.23
C THR A 14 5.73 -15.97 -10.62
N ILE A 15 5.47 -14.66 -10.61
CA ILE A 15 4.20 -14.11 -10.10
C ILE A 15 2.99 -14.74 -10.81
N GLU A 16 3.13 -15.02 -12.11
CA GLU A 16 2.10 -15.66 -12.94
C GLU A 16 1.75 -17.06 -12.41
N GLU A 17 2.73 -17.90 -12.09
CA GLU A 17 2.50 -19.24 -11.54
C GLU A 17 1.80 -19.22 -10.18
N TYR A 18 2.08 -18.21 -9.36
CA TYR A 18 1.38 -18.03 -8.08
C TYR A 18 -0.07 -17.58 -8.25
N LEU A 19 -0.38 -16.77 -9.28
CA LEU A 19 -1.73 -16.35 -9.61
C LEU A 19 -2.54 -17.52 -10.16
N ASP A 20 -1.98 -18.30 -11.08
CA ASP A 20 -2.61 -19.51 -11.61
C ASP A 20 -2.94 -20.51 -10.48
N ARG A 21 -2.01 -20.66 -9.52
CA ARG A 21 -2.22 -21.51 -8.34
C ARG A 21 -3.36 -20.99 -7.45
N LEU A 22 -3.46 -19.68 -7.27
CA LEU A 22 -4.53 -19.05 -6.48
C LEU A 22 -5.88 -19.25 -7.17
N GLU A 23 -5.93 -19.09 -8.48
CA GLU A 23 -7.12 -19.33 -9.31
C GLU A 23 -7.60 -20.78 -9.16
N GLU A 24 -6.70 -21.76 -9.30
CA GLU A 24 -7.01 -23.18 -9.13
C GLU A 24 -7.58 -23.50 -7.74
N ILE A 25 -7.02 -22.89 -6.69
CA ILE A 25 -7.48 -23.06 -5.30
C ILE A 25 -8.87 -22.47 -5.11
N VAL A 26 -9.14 -21.28 -5.68
CA VAL A 26 -10.43 -20.61 -5.57
C VAL A 26 -11.52 -21.34 -6.37
N GLU A 27 -11.20 -21.85 -7.55
CA GLU A 27 -12.12 -22.63 -8.39
C GLU A 27 -12.51 -23.98 -7.73
N CYS A 28 -11.55 -24.63 -7.07
CA CYS A 28 -11.79 -25.92 -6.41
C CYS A 28 -12.36 -25.79 -4.98
N ALA A 29 -12.42 -24.58 -4.44
CA ALA A 29 -12.84 -24.36 -3.06
C ALA A 29 -14.34 -24.65 -2.85
N PRO A 30 -14.73 -25.32 -1.74
CA PRO A 30 -16.13 -25.55 -1.40
C PRO A 30 -16.88 -24.22 -1.33
N THR A 31 -17.90 -24.07 -2.18
CA THR A 31 -18.74 -22.86 -2.20
C THR A 31 -19.93 -23.03 -1.26
N MET A 32 -20.16 -22.02 -0.42
CA MET A 32 -21.30 -21.95 0.48
C MET A 32 -22.59 -21.68 -0.31
N PRO A 33 -23.65 -22.49 -0.13
CA PRO A 33 -24.89 -22.31 -0.88
C PRO A 33 -25.53 -20.95 -0.57
N PHE A 34 -26.15 -20.35 -1.58
CA PHE A 34 -26.88 -19.07 -1.53
C PHE A 34 -26.07 -17.80 -1.22
N THR A 35 -24.76 -17.91 -0.95
CA THR A 35 -23.92 -16.74 -0.62
C THR A 35 -22.83 -16.42 -1.64
N GLY A 36 -22.55 -17.35 -2.58
CA GLY A 36 -21.48 -17.20 -3.58
C GLY A 36 -20.07 -17.14 -2.98
N LYS A 37 -19.90 -17.40 -1.67
CA LYS A 37 -18.62 -17.35 -0.96
C LYS A 37 -17.97 -18.73 -0.96
N CYS A 38 -16.66 -18.80 -1.17
CA CYS A 38 -15.88 -20.03 -1.03
C CYS A 38 -15.23 -20.14 0.37
N VAL A 39 -14.98 -21.38 0.81
CA VAL A 39 -14.30 -21.68 2.07
C VAL A 39 -12.84 -22.05 1.79
N LEU A 40 -11.92 -21.29 2.35
CA LEU A 40 -10.47 -21.48 2.21
C LEU A 40 -9.82 -21.67 3.57
N ASP A 41 -8.80 -22.54 3.66
CA ASP A 41 -8.00 -22.67 4.87
C ASP A 41 -7.10 -21.43 5.04
N ARG A 42 -7.24 -20.76 6.19
CA ARG A 42 -6.47 -19.56 6.52
C ARG A 42 -4.96 -19.81 6.49
N LYS A 43 -4.48 -20.98 6.95
CA LYS A 43 -3.06 -21.32 6.99
C LYS A 43 -2.50 -21.46 5.58
N GLU A 44 -3.19 -22.18 4.71
CA GLU A 44 -2.78 -22.37 3.31
C GLU A 44 -2.75 -21.05 2.54
N LEU A 45 -3.83 -20.24 2.66
CA LEU A 45 -3.90 -18.93 2.02
C LEU A 45 -2.79 -17.99 2.53
N SER A 46 -2.55 -17.98 3.84
CA SER A 46 -1.47 -17.15 4.42
C SER A 46 -0.08 -17.58 3.98
N GLY A 47 0.13 -18.89 3.78
CA GLY A 47 1.39 -19.45 3.29
C GLY A 47 1.64 -19.07 1.84
N LEU A 48 0.62 -19.18 0.98
CA LEU A 48 0.70 -18.79 -0.42
C LEU A 48 0.97 -17.29 -0.59
N ILE A 49 0.29 -16.42 0.18
CA ILE A 49 0.54 -14.97 0.19
C ILE A 49 1.97 -14.64 0.63
N SER A 50 2.50 -15.37 1.62
CA SER A 50 3.87 -15.17 2.09
C SER A 50 4.89 -15.59 1.02
N ALA A 51 4.66 -16.73 0.36
CA ALA A 51 5.51 -17.19 -0.74
C ALA A 51 5.51 -16.21 -1.93
N MET A 52 4.35 -15.67 -2.32
CA MET A 52 4.25 -14.62 -3.35
C MET A 52 5.03 -13.36 -2.95
N ARG A 53 4.92 -12.93 -1.69
CA ARG A 53 5.62 -11.74 -1.18
C ARG A 53 7.13 -11.92 -1.21
N ASP A 54 7.62 -13.13 -0.93
CA ASP A 54 9.04 -13.45 -0.97
C ASP A 54 9.53 -13.54 -2.42
N GLY A 55 8.75 -14.12 -3.33
CA GLY A 55 8.99 -14.13 -4.78
C GLY A 55 9.11 -12.72 -5.37
N LEU A 56 8.13 -11.84 -5.09
CA LEU A 56 8.12 -10.43 -5.50
C LEU A 56 9.36 -9.65 -5.02
N ARG A 57 9.79 -9.90 -3.77
CA ARG A 57 10.98 -9.26 -3.21
C ARG A 57 12.25 -9.74 -3.92
N SER A 58 12.32 -11.02 -4.29
CA SER A 58 13.48 -11.61 -4.96
C SER A 58 13.65 -11.12 -6.40
N GLU A 59 12.56 -10.86 -7.14
CA GLU A 59 12.61 -10.29 -8.49
C GLU A 59 12.89 -8.78 -8.51
N GLY A 60 12.34 -8.03 -7.55
CA GLY A 60 12.55 -6.57 -7.45
C GLY A 60 13.99 -6.14 -7.17
N LEU A 61 14.80 -7.01 -6.57
CA LEU A 61 16.22 -6.76 -6.28
C LEU A 61 17.16 -7.03 -7.48
N SER A 62 16.80 -7.91 -8.41
CA SER A 62 17.67 -8.23 -9.56
C SER A 62 17.59 -7.20 -10.68
N SER A 63 16.43 -6.56 -10.89
CA SER A 63 16.24 -5.63 -12.01
C SER A 63 16.64 -4.18 -11.66
N ALA A 64 16.54 -3.78 -10.38
CA ALA A 64 16.82 -2.41 -9.94
C ALA A 64 18.29 -2.17 -9.52
N THR A 65 18.99 -3.19 -9.03
CA THR A 65 20.33 -2.99 -8.44
C THR A 65 21.44 -2.83 -9.48
N ARG A 66 21.20 -3.20 -10.75
CA ARG A 66 22.20 -3.05 -11.82
C ARG A 66 22.35 -1.61 -12.32
N GLN A 67 21.35 -0.75 -12.11
CA GLN A 67 21.39 0.63 -12.58
C GLN A 67 21.99 1.61 -11.56
N HIS A 68 22.14 1.23 -10.29
CA HIS A 68 22.70 2.10 -9.25
C HIS A 68 24.19 1.89 -8.97
N GLN A 69 24.74 0.70 -9.27
CA GLN A 69 26.14 0.39 -8.95
C GLN A 69 27.17 1.05 -9.90
N GLN A 70 26.76 1.47 -11.10
CA GLN A 70 27.67 2.15 -12.05
C GLN A 70 27.91 3.65 -11.72
N ARG A 71 27.26 4.21 -10.70
CA ARG A 71 27.38 5.64 -10.34
C ARG A 71 28.13 5.93 -9.03
N THR A 72 28.57 4.93 -8.27
CA THR A 72 29.09 5.15 -6.91
C THR A 72 30.61 4.98 -6.72
N ASP A 73 31.40 4.82 -7.78
CA ASP A 73 32.87 4.73 -7.66
C ASP A 73 33.59 6.10 -7.61
N THR A 74 32.90 7.21 -7.33
CA THR A 74 33.56 8.54 -7.26
C THR A 74 33.35 9.31 -5.96
N PHE A 75 32.90 8.67 -4.88
CA PHE A 75 32.83 9.34 -3.58
C PHE A 75 33.72 8.67 -2.53
N GLN A 76 34.95 9.18 -2.45
CA GLN A 76 35.92 8.89 -1.41
C GLN A 76 35.70 9.89 -0.26
N PRO A 77 35.21 9.48 0.93
CA PRO A 77 35.24 10.37 2.08
C PRO A 77 36.65 10.37 2.67
N VAL A 78 37.42 11.41 2.35
CA VAL A 78 38.67 11.74 3.04
C VAL A 78 38.32 12.41 4.37
N GLY A 79 38.63 11.72 5.47
CA GLY A 79 39.01 12.33 6.74
C GLY A 79 37.89 12.88 7.63
N ALA A 80 37.48 12.09 8.63
CA ALA A 80 36.90 12.64 9.86
C ALA A 80 37.27 11.76 11.07
N SER A 81 38.57 11.72 11.37
CA SER A 81 39.05 11.27 12.67
C SER A 81 39.05 12.44 13.65
N GLN A 82 38.42 12.22 14.81
CA GLN A 82 38.68 12.90 16.09
C GLN A 82 38.29 14.38 16.20
N ARG A 83 37.20 14.64 16.94
CA ARG A 83 37.26 15.63 18.03
C ARG A 83 36.36 15.20 19.18
N ARG A 84 36.98 15.18 20.36
CA ARG A 84 36.50 14.75 21.67
C ARG A 84 35.38 15.65 22.20
N GLN A 85 34.63 15.05 23.14
CA GLN A 85 33.89 15.68 24.23
C GLN A 85 34.60 16.90 24.84
N THR A 86 33.84 17.93 25.20
CA THR A 86 33.71 18.49 26.57
C THR A 86 32.61 19.56 26.57
N LEU A 87 31.74 19.54 27.59
CA LEU A 87 30.74 20.57 27.88
C LEU A 87 31.39 21.75 28.66
N PRO A 88 30.61 22.66 29.29
CA PRO A 88 30.22 23.98 28.81
C PRO A 88 30.93 25.08 29.63
N GLN A 89 30.93 26.34 29.17
CA GLN A 89 31.08 27.46 30.08
C GLN A 89 30.60 28.79 29.49
N ASP A 90 29.76 29.39 30.33
CA ASP A 90 29.18 30.72 30.30
C ASP A 90 30.25 31.82 30.47
N ASP A 91 29.83 33.07 30.22
CA ASP A 91 30.47 34.31 30.68
C ASP A 91 31.85 34.68 30.10
N ARG A 92 31.88 35.62 29.13
CA ARG A 92 32.31 37.04 29.37
C ARG A 92 32.75 37.83 28.13
N ILE A 93 32.18 39.05 28.11
CA ILE A 93 32.77 40.37 27.79
C ILE A 93 32.85 40.79 26.32
N GLU A 94 32.05 41.83 26.06
CA GLU A 94 32.06 42.76 24.94
C GLU A 94 33.45 43.38 24.72
N GLU A 95 33.81 43.57 23.45
CA GLU A 95 34.45 44.83 23.04
C GLU A 95 33.77 45.28 21.73
N PRO A 96 33.41 46.58 21.61
CA PRO A 96 32.90 47.16 20.36
C PRO A 96 34.05 47.39 19.36
N PHE A 97 33.75 48.14 18.30
CA PHE A 97 34.67 48.76 17.32
C PHE A 97 34.88 48.00 16.00
N GLU A 98 34.09 48.48 15.04
CA GLU A 98 34.54 48.96 13.72
C GLU A 98 34.99 47.94 12.64
N GLU A 99 34.09 47.84 11.65
CA GLU A 99 34.40 47.92 10.22
C GLU A 99 35.41 46.91 9.65
N VAL A 100 34.89 45.75 9.28
CA VAL A 100 35.21 45.17 7.97
C VAL A 100 33.94 45.01 7.17
N SER A 101 33.65 46.07 6.42
CA SER A 101 32.93 46.04 5.15
C SER A 101 33.58 45.00 4.23
N GLN A 102 33.25 43.73 4.43
CA GLN A 102 33.35 42.69 3.43
C GLN A 102 32.06 41.87 3.53
N VAL A 103 31.01 42.42 2.92
CA VAL A 103 29.93 41.60 2.38
C VAL A 103 30.63 40.57 1.49
N LYS A 104 30.86 39.36 2.03
CA LYS A 104 30.97 38.19 1.17
C LYS A 104 29.61 38.10 0.52
N GLU A 105 29.49 38.73 -0.63
CA GLU A 105 28.48 38.42 -1.60
C GLU A 105 28.62 36.92 -1.84
N VAL A 106 27.83 36.14 -1.11
CA VAL A 106 27.59 34.76 -1.45
C VAL A 106 26.77 34.86 -2.71
N VAL A 107 27.47 35.02 -3.84
CA VAL A 107 26.92 34.83 -5.17
C VAL A 107 26.56 33.36 -5.21
N VAL A 108 25.34 33.04 -4.76
CA VAL A 108 24.70 31.80 -5.13
C VAL A 108 24.68 31.84 -6.65
N PRO A 109 25.35 30.90 -7.35
CA PRO A 109 25.33 30.90 -8.80
C PRO A 109 23.86 30.94 -9.24
N GLN A 110 23.48 31.87 -10.12
CA GLN A 110 22.08 32.03 -10.55
C GLN A 110 21.49 30.71 -11.07
N GLU A 111 22.33 29.85 -11.64
CA GLU A 111 21.96 28.49 -12.06
C GLU A 111 21.43 27.60 -10.92
N VAL A 112 21.94 27.75 -9.69
CA VAL A 112 21.49 26.96 -8.53
C VAL A 112 20.14 27.48 -8.02
N THR A 113 19.88 28.79 -8.11
CA THR A 113 18.57 29.35 -7.74
C THR A 113 17.49 28.97 -8.74
N ASP A 114 17.81 28.96 -10.03
CA ASP A 114 16.86 28.60 -11.09
C ASP A 114 16.47 27.11 -11.00
N GLN A 115 17.45 26.23 -10.77
CA GLN A 115 17.20 24.80 -10.55
C GLN A 115 16.32 24.52 -9.32
N LEU A 116 16.46 25.29 -8.24
CA LEU A 116 15.63 25.15 -7.04
C LEU A 116 14.19 25.63 -7.29
N VAL A 117 14.00 26.66 -8.09
CA VAL A 117 12.68 27.16 -8.49
C VAL A 117 11.97 26.12 -9.38
N ASP A 118 12.69 25.57 -10.37
CA ASP A 118 12.16 24.52 -11.25
C ASP A 118 11.81 23.25 -10.47
N ALA A 119 12.69 22.79 -9.58
CA ALA A 119 12.45 21.62 -8.74
C ALA A 119 11.24 21.81 -7.81
N LYS A 120 11.04 23.02 -7.28
CA LYS A 120 9.87 23.34 -6.45
C LYS A 120 8.58 23.35 -7.28
N ALA A 121 8.61 23.97 -8.46
CA ALA A 121 7.46 23.99 -9.36
C ALA A 121 7.04 22.56 -9.77
N GLU A 122 8.01 21.69 -10.02
CA GLU A 122 7.75 20.29 -10.35
C GLU A 122 7.20 19.51 -9.15
N ALA A 123 7.74 19.73 -7.95
CA ALA A 123 7.21 19.13 -6.72
C ALA A 123 5.75 19.54 -6.46
N ASP A 124 5.44 20.83 -6.66
CA ASP A 124 4.08 21.34 -6.50
C ASP A 124 3.11 20.69 -7.50
N ARG A 125 3.53 20.50 -8.76
CA ARG A 125 2.74 19.77 -9.78
C ARG A 125 2.47 18.33 -9.35
N ILE A 126 3.49 17.60 -8.93
CA ILE A 126 3.36 16.20 -8.47
C ILE A 126 2.37 16.11 -7.30
N ILE A 127 2.46 17.03 -6.35
CA ILE A 127 1.56 17.08 -5.20
C ILE A 127 0.12 17.34 -5.63
N ASP A 128 -0.10 18.25 -6.56
CA ASP A 128 -1.45 18.59 -7.02
C ASP A 128 -2.08 17.46 -7.85
N GLU A 129 -1.30 16.79 -8.70
CA GLU A 129 -1.73 15.56 -9.39
C GLU A 129 -2.09 14.46 -8.40
N ALA A 130 -1.24 14.22 -7.39
CA ALA A 130 -1.50 13.23 -6.36
C ALA A 130 -2.77 13.53 -5.55
N LYS A 131 -3.07 14.81 -5.27
CA LYS A 131 -4.32 15.21 -4.62
C LYS A 131 -5.54 14.93 -5.49
N GLN A 132 -5.47 15.24 -6.78
CA GLN A 132 -6.55 14.99 -7.73
C GLN A 132 -6.82 13.49 -7.87
N GLU A 133 -5.76 12.68 -8.00
CA GLU A 133 -5.83 11.22 -7.99
C GLU A 133 -6.51 10.70 -6.73
N ALA A 134 -6.04 11.15 -5.55
CA ALA A 134 -6.61 10.74 -4.28
C ALA A 134 -8.10 11.11 -4.15
N GLN A 135 -8.51 12.26 -4.68
CA GLN A 135 -9.92 12.66 -4.71
C GLN A 135 -10.74 11.75 -5.62
N ARG A 136 -10.23 11.39 -6.80
CA ARG A 136 -10.91 10.49 -7.73
C ARG A 136 -11.06 9.09 -7.12
N ILE A 137 -10.02 8.56 -6.49
CA ILE A 137 -10.06 7.26 -5.82
C ILE A 137 -11.11 7.29 -4.70
N ARG A 138 -11.11 8.33 -3.86
CA ARG A 138 -12.11 8.47 -2.78
C ARG A 138 -13.53 8.51 -3.35
N SER A 139 -13.77 9.34 -4.36
CA SER A 139 -15.10 9.44 -4.99
C SER A 139 -15.55 8.10 -5.58
N GLY A 140 -14.67 7.36 -6.27
CA GLY A 140 -15.00 6.05 -6.82
C GLY A 140 -15.23 4.99 -5.74
N ALA A 141 -14.50 5.05 -4.62
CA ALA A 141 -14.72 4.18 -3.48
C ALA A 141 -16.06 4.46 -2.79
N ASP A 142 -16.43 5.73 -2.64
CA ASP A 142 -17.71 6.16 -2.08
C ASP A 142 -18.88 5.69 -2.98
N GLU A 143 -18.79 5.90 -4.30
CA GLU A 143 -19.80 5.44 -5.26
C GLU A 143 -19.96 3.91 -5.22
N TYR A 144 -18.84 3.17 -5.17
CA TYR A 144 -18.87 1.72 -5.04
C TYR A 144 -19.53 1.27 -3.73
N ALA A 145 -19.21 1.94 -2.62
CA ALA A 145 -19.80 1.64 -1.32
C ALA A 145 -21.30 1.91 -1.32
N GLU A 146 -21.76 3.03 -1.89
CA GLU A 146 -23.17 3.35 -2.03
C GLU A 146 -23.92 2.28 -2.83
N ASN A 147 -23.40 1.90 -4.00
CA ASN A 147 -24.04 0.87 -4.84
C ASN A 147 -24.08 -0.49 -4.14
N THR A 148 -23.01 -0.86 -3.45
CA THR A 148 -22.94 -2.11 -2.67
C THR A 148 -23.96 -2.10 -1.54
N LEU A 149 -24.05 -1.00 -0.78
CA LEU A 149 -25.02 -0.85 0.30
C LEU A 149 -26.46 -0.86 -0.21
N ALA A 150 -26.75 -0.21 -1.34
CA ALA A 150 -28.06 -0.23 -1.97
C ALA A 150 -28.48 -1.66 -2.37
N SER A 151 -27.56 -2.45 -2.93
CA SER A 151 -27.81 -3.87 -3.24
C SER A 151 -28.11 -4.68 -1.97
N VAL A 152 -27.34 -4.48 -0.90
CA VAL A 152 -27.58 -5.12 0.39
C VAL A 152 -28.96 -4.75 0.95
N GLU A 153 -29.35 -3.47 0.88
CA GLU A 153 -30.67 -3.00 1.31
C GLU A 153 -31.80 -3.67 0.52
N GLN A 154 -31.71 -3.70 -0.81
CA GLN A 154 -32.71 -4.34 -1.66
C GLN A 154 -32.89 -5.83 -1.32
N ASN A 155 -31.79 -6.53 -1.10
CA ASN A 155 -31.78 -7.93 -0.71
C ASN A 155 -32.42 -8.13 0.67
N ALA A 156 -32.07 -7.31 1.65
CA ALA A 156 -32.66 -7.35 2.99
C ALA A 156 -34.18 -7.10 2.97
N LEU A 157 -34.64 -6.11 2.20
CA LEU A 157 -36.07 -5.85 2.00
C LEU A 157 -36.78 -7.02 1.31
N GLY A 158 -36.12 -7.66 0.34
CA GLY A 158 -36.59 -8.90 -0.28
C GLY A 158 -36.81 -10.02 0.73
N ALA A 159 -35.78 -10.30 1.54
CA ALA A 159 -35.83 -11.32 2.58
C ALA A 159 -36.91 -11.02 3.63
N ALA A 160 -37.02 -9.77 4.08
CA ALA A 160 -38.05 -9.35 5.03
C ALA A 160 -39.47 -9.54 4.48
N ARG A 161 -39.70 -9.23 3.20
CA ARG A 161 -40.98 -9.49 2.53
C ARG A 161 -41.31 -10.97 2.44
N ALA A 162 -40.33 -11.82 2.11
CA ALA A 162 -40.52 -13.26 2.07
C ALA A 162 -40.86 -13.83 3.46
N ALA A 163 -40.15 -13.40 4.50
CA ALA A 163 -40.43 -13.79 5.88
C ALA A 163 -41.84 -13.40 6.33
N ARG A 164 -42.27 -12.16 6.02
CA ARG A 164 -43.62 -11.68 6.33
C ARG A 164 -44.70 -12.53 5.67
N LYS A 165 -44.55 -12.83 4.37
CA LYS A 165 -45.47 -13.73 3.65
C LYS A 165 -45.51 -15.12 4.28
N GLY A 166 -44.37 -15.66 4.68
CA GLY A 166 -44.28 -16.94 5.39
C GLY A 166 -45.07 -16.94 6.70
N LEU A 167 -44.92 -15.87 7.50
CA LEU A 167 -45.67 -15.69 8.75
C LEU A 167 -47.18 -15.60 8.51
N GLU A 168 -47.62 -14.82 7.51
CA GLU A 168 -49.04 -14.73 7.13
C GLU A 168 -49.63 -16.09 6.74
N VAL A 169 -48.90 -16.90 5.97
CA VAL A 169 -49.34 -18.26 5.60
C VAL A 169 -49.50 -19.15 6.84
N LEU A 170 -48.57 -19.08 7.79
CA LEU A 170 -48.64 -19.86 9.03
C LEU A 170 -49.80 -19.40 9.93
N GLN A 171 -50.05 -18.09 10.00
CA GLN A 171 -51.19 -17.54 10.73
C GLN A 171 -52.51 -18.00 10.13
N ARG A 172 -52.66 -17.95 8.80
CA ARG A 172 -53.86 -18.46 8.11
C ARG A 172 -54.09 -19.95 8.37
N ARG A 173 -53.03 -20.77 8.29
CA ARG A 173 -53.12 -22.21 8.59
C ARG A 173 -53.57 -22.46 10.04
N ARG A 174 -53.10 -21.65 10.99
CA ARG A 174 -53.51 -21.76 12.40
C ARG A 174 -54.97 -21.37 12.61
N SER A 175 -55.47 -20.34 11.93
CA SER A 175 -56.87 -19.90 12.03
C SER A 175 -57.85 -20.82 11.30
N SER A 176 -57.41 -21.57 10.28
CA SER A 176 -58.25 -22.52 9.54
C SER A 176 -58.17 -23.96 10.05
N GLY A 177 -57.24 -24.27 10.97
CA GLY A 177 -57.01 -25.59 11.54
C GLY A 177 -57.66 -25.81 12.92
N ASN A 178 -58.59 -24.94 13.32
CA ASN A 178 -59.41 -25.03 14.52
C ASN A 178 -60.88 -24.84 14.14
#